data_AF-A0A377KHZ0-F1
#
_entry.id   AF-A0A377KHZ0-F1
#
_cell.length_a   1.000
_cell.length_b   1.000
_cell.length_c   1.000
_cell.angle_alpha   90.00
_cell.angle_beta   90.00
_cell.angle_gamma   90.00
#
_symmetry.space_group_name_H-M   'P 1'
#
loop_
_entity.id
_entity.type
_entity.pdbx_description
1 polymer ?
#
loop_
_entity_poly.entity_id
_entity_poly.type
_entity_poly.pdbx_seq_one_letter_code
_entity_poly.pdbx_strand_id
1 'polypeptide(L)'
;MKNKRFVTGFAVLAFSALVLGACGADDNGSSNSSSSSEASTAQTSESATTESSAKVVAGGELKDGTYKLEEKNYSNGYRAVFEMVVKDGKITESKYDNINEKGESKTKDAEYNKNMDAKAGTSPEKFIPELNEQFVKAQSAGGVEVVTGATHSSESFQNYAQQLIQAAQVGNTDTIEIDNGADLKDGTYKIRRKELL
;
A
#
# COMPACT_ATOMS: atom_id res chain seq x y z
N MET A 1 19.07 -15.35 -40.23
CA MET A 1 18.61 -16.72 -40.55
C MET A 1 17.99 -17.33 -39.32
N LYS A 2 16.77 -17.87 -39.48
CA LYS A 2 16.15 -18.97 -38.72
C LYS A 2 15.78 -18.74 -37.25
N ASN A 3 14.63 -18.09 -37.12
CA ASN A 3 13.59 -18.25 -36.11
C ASN A 3 13.16 -19.72 -36.03
N LYS A 4 12.79 -20.21 -34.84
CA LYS A 4 11.92 -21.39 -34.69
C LYS A 4 10.81 -21.08 -33.70
N ARG A 5 9.59 -21.41 -34.12
CA ARG A 5 8.31 -21.26 -33.45
C ARG A 5 7.77 -22.63 -33.03
N PHE A 6 6.68 -22.59 -32.24
CA PHE A 6 5.70 -23.64 -31.88
C PHE A 6 6.10 -24.51 -30.68
N VAL A 7 5.21 -24.87 -29.74
CA VAL A 7 3.87 -25.44 -29.92
C VAL A 7 2.93 -25.14 -28.73
N THR A 8 1.67 -24.94 -29.10
CA THR A 8 0.41 -24.81 -28.35
C THR A 8 0.06 -26.06 -27.52
N GLY A 9 -0.41 -25.88 -26.28
CA GLY A 9 -1.02 -26.94 -25.47
C GLY A 9 -2.33 -26.48 -24.84
N PHE A 10 -3.44 -26.80 -25.50
CA PHE A 10 -4.80 -26.65 -24.99
C PHE A 10 -5.06 -27.67 -23.87
N ALA A 11 -5.48 -27.22 -22.69
CA ALA A 11 -6.20 -28.04 -21.72
C ALA A 11 -7.52 -27.33 -21.38
N VAL A 12 -8.57 -27.76 -22.07
CA VAL A 12 -9.97 -27.40 -21.79
C VAL A 12 -10.38 -28.17 -20.53
N LEU A 13 -10.46 -27.48 -19.39
CA LEU A 13 -11.16 -27.98 -18.21
C LEU A 13 -12.60 -27.49 -18.25
N ALA A 14 -13.48 -28.42 -18.59
CA ALA A 14 -14.91 -28.27 -18.62
C ALA A 14 -15.54 -28.43 -17.22
N PHE A 15 -16.75 -27.88 -17.10
CA PHE A 15 -17.79 -28.11 -16.07
C PHE A 15 -17.62 -27.48 -14.69
N SER A 16 -18.40 -26.42 -14.42
CA SER A 16 -19.75 -26.60 -13.86
C SER A 16 -20.42 -25.24 -13.63
N ALA A 17 -21.41 -24.91 -14.46
CA ALA A 17 -22.36 -23.85 -14.17
C ALA A 17 -23.41 -24.40 -13.19
N LEU A 18 -23.43 -23.87 -11.97
CA LEU A 18 -24.50 -24.10 -11.01
C LEU A 18 -25.32 -22.80 -10.95
N VAL A 19 -26.32 -22.73 -11.82
CA VAL A 19 -27.38 -21.71 -11.78
C VAL A 19 -28.36 -22.14 -10.71
N LEU A 20 -28.39 -21.44 -9.58
CA LEU A 20 -29.50 -21.48 -8.64
C LEU A 20 -30.43 -20.31 -8.98
N GLY A 21 -31.46 -20.61 -9.75
CA GLY A 21 -32.67 -19.80 -9.76
C GLY A 21 -33.46 -20.08 -8.48
N ALA A 22 -33.68 -19.06 -7.66
CA ALA A 22 -34.70 -19.07 -6.64
C ALA A 22 -35.52 -17.77 -6.75
N CYS A 23 -36.81 -18.00 -6.88
CA CYS A 23 -37.88 -17.09 -7.20
C CYS A 23 -38.17 -16.10 -6.06
N GLY A 24 -38.61 -14.91 -6.45
CA GLY A 24 -39.20 -13.88 -5.59
C GLY A 24 -39.79 -12.79 -6.46
N ALA A 25 -40.92 -13.09 -7.11
CA ALA A 25 -41.77 -12.11 -7.77
C ALA A 25 -42.66 -11.45 -6.71
N ASP A 26 -42.81 -10.13 -6.76
CA ASP A 26 -44.15 -9.54 -6.75
C ASP A 26 -44.12 -8.12 -7.35
N ASP A 27 -45.23 -7.82 -7.98
CA ASP A 27 -45.46 -6.84 -9.04
C ASP A 27 -45.81 -5.44 -8.48
N ASN A 28 -45.95 -4.50 -9.41
CA ASN A 28 -46.98 -3.45 -9.46
C ASN A 28 -46.53 -1.98 -9.32
N GLY A 29 -46.66 -1.27 -10.45
CA GLY A 29 -47.29 0.06 -10.45
C GLY A 29 -46.54 1.22 -11.11
N SER A 30 -46.88 1.49 -12.38
CA SER A 30 -47.22 2.83 -12.96
C SER A 30 -46.32 4.03 -12.63
N SER A 31 -45.64 4.71 -13.55
CA SER A 31 -46.05 5.39 -14.79
C SER A 31 -45.70 6.89 -14.70
N ASN A 32 -44.99 7.35 -15.74
CA ASN A 32 -45.17 8.60 -16.47
C ASN A 32 -44.69 9.98 -15.94
N SER A 33 -44.14 10.70 -16.94
CA SER A 33 -43.95 12.16 -17.12
C SER A 33 -42.89 12.84 -16.26
N SER A 34 -41.74 13.28 -16.81
CA SER A 34 -41.50 14.33 -17.82
C SER A 34 -41.39 15.73 -17.21
N SER A 35 -40.33 16.43 -17.63
CA SER A 35 -40.15 17.88 -17.67
C SER A 35 -39.82 18.58 -16.34
N SER A 36 -38.92 19.57 -16.23
CA SER A 36 -37.94 20.22 -17.10
C SER A 36 -37.11 21.17 -16.21
N SER A 37 -35.94 21.57 -16.71
CA SER A 37 -35.33 22.91 -16.56
C SER A 37 -34.63 23.29 -15.25
N GLU A 38 -33.30 23.29 -15.35
CA GLU A 38 -32.37 24.42 -15.17
C GLU A 38 -32.72 25.52 -14.14
N ALA A 39 -31.79 25.78 -13.21
CA ALA A 39 -30.99 27.01 -13.21
C ALA A 39 -29.94 27.02 -12.08
N SER A 40 -28.75 27.46 -12.48
CA SER A 40 -27.54 27.72 -11.70
C SER A 40 -27.69 28.89 -10.71
N THR A 41 -26.86 28.94 -9.65
CA THR A 41 -25.73 29.90 -9.49
C THR A 41 -25.34 30.16 -8.01
N ALA A 42 -24.03 30.08 -7.74
CA ALA A 42 -23.16 30.71 -6.71
C ALA A 42 -23.52 30.57 -5.21
N GLN A 43 -22.71 29.90 -4.36
CA GLN A 43 -21.34 30.19 -3.87
C GLN A 43 -21.29 31.24 -2.74
N THR A 44 -20.75 30.84 -1.58
CA THR A 44 -19.98 31.57 -0.52
C THR A 44 -20.12 30.72 0.77
N SER A 45 -19.12 29.92 1.15
CA SER A 45 -18.02 30.27 2.08
C SER A 45 -18.58 30.70 3.46
N GLU A 46 -18.28 30.09 4.61
CA GLU A 46 -16.99 29.63 5.11
C GLU A 46 -17.18 28.82 6.42
N SER A 47 -16.27 27.86 6.64
CA SER A 47 -15.65 27.45 7.92
C SER A 47 -16.47 27.17 9.19
N ALA A 48 -16.15 26.17 10.02
CA ALA A 48 -15.16 25.10 9.98
C ALA A 48 -15.42 24.19 11.19
N THR A 49 -15.51 22.88 10.95
CA THR A 49 -14.86 21.84 11.76
C THR A 49 -14.89 20.58 10.92
N THR A 50 -14.04 20.55 9.90
CA THR A 50 -13.67 19.34 9.19
C THR A 50 -12.74 18.55 10.08
N GLU A 51 -13.31 17.73 10.97
CA GLU A 51 -12.63 16.51 11.37
C GLU A 51 -12.59 15.58 10.15
N SER A 52 -11.53 15.71 9.36
CA SER A 52 -11.17 14.74 8.33
C SER A 52 -10.70 13.46 9.03
N SER A 53 -11.67 12.74 9.60
CA SER A 53 -11.50 11.35 10.01
C SER A 53 -11.59 10.52 8.75
N ALA A 54 -10.49 10.55 7.99
CA ALA A 54 -10.30 9.80 6.77
C ALA A 54 -10.55 8.29 7.08
N LYS A 55 -11.63 7.78 6.52
CA LYS A 55 -12.20 6.46 6.81
C LYS A 55 -11.27 5.35 6.30
N VAL A 56 -10.58 4.64 7.19
CA VAL A 56 -9.75 3.47 6.84
C VAL A 56 -10.65 2.36 6.29
N VAL A 57 -10.62 2.19 4.97
CA VAL A 57 -11.24 1.05 4.27
C VAL A 57 -10.13 0.09 3.88
N ALA A 58 -9.93 -0.97 4.67
CA ALA A 58 -9.05 -2.05 4.26
C ALA A 58 -9.56 -2.65 2.94
N GLY A 59 -8.74 -2.59 1.89
CA GLY A 59 -9.12 -3.03 0.54
C GLY A 59 -9.84 -1.96 -0.30
N GLY A 60 -9.87 -0.70 0.15
CA GLY A 60 -10.37 0.42 -0.65
C GLY A 60 -9.45 0.75 -1.83
N GLU A 61 -9.99 1.48 -2.81
CA GLU A 61 -9.19 2.07 -3.89
C GLU A 61 -8.11 3.00 -3.33
N LEU A 62 -6.91 2.94 -3.88
CA LEU A 62 -5.84 3.85 -3.48
C LEU A 62 -6.13 5.24 -4.05
N LYS A 63 -6.06 6.27 -3.20
CA LYS A 63 -6.13 7.66 -3.65
C LYS A 63 -4.78 8.11 -4.14
N ASP A 64 -4.76 8.82 -5.25
CA ASP A 64 -3.55 9.39 -5.82
C ASP A 64 -2.89 10.36 -4.83
N GLY A 65 -1.56 10.33 -4.76
CA GLY A 65 -0.83 11.12 -3.80
C GLY A 65 0.57 10.60 -3.53
N THR A 66 1.28 11.33 -2.67
CA THR A 66 2.57 10.91 -2.12
C THR A 66 2.39 10.69 -0.62
N TYR A 67 2.71 9.49 -0.17
CA TYR A 67 2.52 9.04 1.21
C TYR A 67 3.88 8.79 1.82
N LYS A 68 4.10 9.29 3.04
CA LYS A 68 5.41 9.27 3.69
C LYS A 68 5.31 8.63 5.07
N LEU A 69 6.35 7.89 5.41
CA LEU A 69 6.56 7.30 6.73
C LEU A 69 8.03 7.46 7.11
N GLU A 70 8.28 7.81 8.36
CA GLU A 70 9.63 7.84 8.92
C GLU A 70 9.68 7.35 10.37
N GLU A 71 10.78 6.69 10.72
CA GLU A 71 11.08 6.36 12.11
C GLU A 71 11.62 7.59 12.86
N LYS A 72 11.30 7.70 14.15
CA LYS A 72 11.83 8.76 15.02
C LYS A 72 13.23 8.46 15.53
N ASN A 73 13.48 7.21 15.90
CA ASN A 73 14.70 6.83 16.62
C ASN A 73 15.66 6.07 15.71
N TYR A 74 16.95 6.26 15.95
CA TYR A 74 18.01 5.54 15.24
C TYR A 74 18.28 4.19 15.92
N SER A 75 18.36 3.13 15.12
CA SER A 75 18.82 1.81 15.53
C SER A 75 20.04 1.44 14.71
N ASN A 76 21.14 1.08 15.40
CA ASN A 76 22.44 0.81 14.78
C ASN A 76 22.94 1.96 13.87
N GLY A 77 22.63 3.22 14.24
CA GLY A 77 23.04 4.41 13.50
C GLY A 77 22.16 4.76 12.29
N TYR A 78 21.05 4.05 12.07
CA TYR A 78 20.12 4.30 10.96
C TYR A 78 18.67 4.37 11.42
N ARG A 79 17.84 5.06 10.64
CA ARG A 79 16.38 5.03 10.76
C ARG A 79 15.74 4.83 9.39
N ALA A 80 14.57 4.19 9.35
CA ALA A 80 13.83 4.02 8.11
C ALA A 80 13.14 5.31 7.66
N VAL A 81 13.18 5.55 6.35
CA VAL A 81 12.34 6.52 5.65
C VAL A 81 11.69 5.81 4.47
N PHE A 82 10.42 6.12 4.21
CA PHE A 82 9.67 5.46 3.16
C PHE A 82 8.70 6.44 2.50
N GLU A 83 8.85 6.62 1.19
CA GLU A 83 7.88 7.29 0.34
C GLU A 83 7.22 6.31 -0.64
N MET A 84 5.90 6.42 -0.79
CA MET A 84 5.10 5.70 -1.77
C MET A 84 4.31 6.70 -2.62
N VAL A 85 4.34 6.55 -3.94
CA VAL A 85 3.55 7.40 -4.86
C VAL A 85 2.45 6.58 -5.51
N VAL A 86 1.21 7.05 -5.38
CA VAL A 86 0.03 6.48 -6.04
C VAL A 86 -0.41 7.39 -7.19
N LYS A 87 -0.65 6.81 -8.36
CA LYS A 87 -1.26 7.47 -9.52
C LYS A 87 -2.23 6.51 -10.20
N ASP A 88 -3.37 7.03 -10.64
CA ASP A 88 -4.45 6.24 -11.23
C ASP A 88 -4.84 5.02 -10.38
N GLY A 89 -4.83 5.20 -9.05
CA GLY A 89 -5.11 4.14 -8.08
C GLY A 89 -4.08 3.01 -8.01
N LYS A 90 -2.88 3.20 -8.57
CA LYS A 90 -1.77 2.23 -8.55
C LYS A 90 -0.54 2.78 -7.87
N ILE A 91 0.19 1.92 -7.17
CA ILE A 91 1.52 2.26 -6.64
C ILE A 91 2.47 2.35 -7.83
N THR A 92 2.99 3.54 -8.09
CA THR A 92 3.89 3.83 -9.21
C THR A 92 5.34 3.99 -8.78
N GLU A 93 5.56 4.29 -7.51
CA GLU A 93 6.91 4.48 -6.96
C GLU A 93 6.97 4.01 -5.51
N SER A 94 8.12 3.43 -5.14
CA SER A 94 8.48 3.01 -3.80
C SER A 94 9.91 3.46 -3.52
N LYS A 95 10.10 4.27 -2.47
CA LYS A 95 11.40 4.78 -2.02
C LYS A 95 11.57 4.52 -0.53
N TYR A 96 11.71 3.26 -0.16
CA TYR A 96 12.18 2.85 1.15
C TYR A 96 13.70 2.93 1.21
N ASP A 97 14.23 3.46 2.31
CA ASP A 97 15.64 3.44 2.62
C ASP A 97 15.86 3.47 4.14
N ASN A 98 17.10 3.19 4.55
CA ASN A 98 17.58 3.44 5.89
C ASN A 98 18.64 4.54 5.81
N ILE A 99 18.46 5.65 6.52
CA ILE A 99 19.37 6.79 6.48
C ILE A 99 20.04 7.02 7.83
N ASN A 100 21.29 7.46 7.81
CA ASN A 100 22.01 7.85 9.02
C ASN A 100 21.64 9.28 9.47
N GLU A 101 22.24 9.76 10.57
CA GLU A 101 21.99 11.11 11.09
C GLU A 101 22.34 12.24 10.11
N LYS A 102 23.22 11.97 9.13
CA LYS A 102 23.57 12.91 8.06
C LYS A 102 22.63 12.86 6.86
N GLY A 103 21.62 11.98 6.89
CA GLY A 103 20.73 11.71 5.77
C GLY A 103 21.33 10.84 4.67
N GLU A 104 22.46 10.18 4.92
CA GLU A 104 23.12 9.32 3.94
C GLU A 104 22.49 7.92 3.96
N SER A 105 22.21 7.40 2.77
CA SER A 105 21.64 6.08 2.56
C SER A 105 22.57 4.96 3.05
N LYS A 106 21.99 3.98 3.74
CA LYS A 106 22.67 2.74 4.16
C LYS A 106 23.10 1.89 2.97
N THR A 107 22.43 2.03 1.82
CA THR A 107 22.88 1.39 0.57
C THR A 107 24.27 1.84 0.16
N LYS A 108 24.68 3.06 0.55
CA LYS A 108 25.98 3.64 0.22
C LYS A 108 27.06 3.38 1.27
N ASP A 109 26.74 2.73 2.39
CA ASP A 109 27.73 2.34 3.39
C ASP A 109 28.46 1.06 2.94
N ALA A 110 29.64 1.24 2.35
CA ALA A 110 30.45 0.13 1.85
C ALA A 110 30.88 -0.86 2.95
N GLU A 111 31.14 -0.37 4.17
CA GLU A 111 31.56 -1.22 5.28
C GLU A 111 30.39 -2.08 5.79
N TYR A 112 29.22 -1.47 5.98
CA TYR A 112 28.02 -2.19 6.38
C TYR A 112 27.64 -3.23 5.32
N ASN A 113 27.64 -2.85 4.04
CA ASN A 113 27.32 -3.75 2.94
C ASN A 113 28.25 -4.97 2.93
N LYS A 114 29.57 -4.75 3.00
CA LYS A 114 30.55 -5.84 3.02
C LYS A 114 30.36 -6.76 4.23
N ASN A 115 30.15 -6.18 5.41
CA ASN A 115 30.02 -6.94 6.65
C ASN A 115 28.74 -7.76 6.70
N MET A 116 27.63 -7.22 6.21
CA MET A 116 26.36 -7.94 6.16
C MET A 116 26.39 -9.04 5.10
N ASP A 117 26.94 -8.77 3.91
CA ASP A 117 27.01 -9.76 2.82
C ASP A 117 27.79 -11.00 3.22
N ALA A 118 28.94 -10.80 3.89
CA ALA A 118 29.77 -11.89 4.38
C ALA A 118 29.08 -12.77 5.44
N LYS A 119 28.13 -12.23 6.22
CA LYS A 119 27.48 -12.92 7.33
C LYS A 119 26.11 -13.50 6.97
N ALA A 120 25.36 -12.80 6.13
CA ALA A 120 23.96 -13.05 5.86
C ALA A 120 23.68 -13.36 4.38
N GLY A 121 24.67 -13.24 3.49
CA GLY A 121 24.52 -13.48 2.05
C GLY A 121 23.74 -12.39 1.30
N THR A 122 23.46 -11.26 1.97
CA THR A 122 22.78 -10.10 1.39
C THR A 122 23.29 -8.81 2.03
N SER A 123 22.93 -7.66 1.46
CA SER A 123 23.33 -6.35 1.92
C SER A 123 22.26 -5.30 1.65
N PRO A 124 22.26 -4.14 2.35
CA PRO A 124 21.32 -3.05 2.07
C PRO A 124 21.27 -2.63 0.60
N GLU A 125 22.42 -2.57 -0.07
CA GLU A 125 22.52 -2.28 -1.51
C GLU A 125 21.78 -3.31 -2.39
N LYS A 126 21.60 -4.55 -1.92
CA LYS A 126 20.88 -5.61 -2.63
C LYS A 126 19.40 -5.64 -2.26
N PHE A 127 19.09 -5.79 -0.97
CA PHE A 127 17.71 -6.04 -0.54
C PHE A 127 16.82 -4.79 -0.58
N ILE A 128 17.35 -3.58 -0.40
CA ILE A 128 16.53 -2.36 -0.40
C ILE A 128 15.95 -2.10 -1.81
N PRO A 129 16.73 -2.12 -2.90
CA PRO A 129 16.18 -2.03 -4.26
C PRO A 129 15.18 -3.16 -4.57
N GLU A 130 15.51 -4.38 -4.17
CA GLU A 130 14.65 -5.55 -4.39
C GLU A 130 13.27 -5.38 -3.74
N LEU A 131 13.21 -4.97 -2.46
CA LEU A 131 11.94 -4.76 -1.76
C LEU A 131 11.10 -3.66 -2.41
N ASN A 132 11.73 -2.56 -2.84
CA ASN A 132 11.04 -1.47 -3.53
C ASN A 132 10.45 -1.92 -4.88
N GLU A 133 11.20 -2.69 -5.67
CA GLU A 133 10.72 -3.26 -6.93
C GLU A 133 9.56 -4.24 -6.69
N GLN A 134 9.72 -5.15 -5.74
CA GLN A 134 8.69 -6.12 -5.38
C GLN A 134 7.40 -5.43 -4.94
N PHE A 135 7.47 -4.35 -4.18
CA PHE A 135 6.29 -3.63 -3.72
C PHE A 135 5.49 -2.99 -4.86
N VAL A 136 6.19 -2.31 -5.77
CA VAL A 136 5.57 -1.74 -6.98
C VAL A 136 4.96 -2.85 -7.84
N LYS A 137 5.60 -4.01 -7.95
CA LYS A 137 5.07 -5.15 -8.71
C LYS A 137 3.86 -5.81 -8.04
N ALA A 138 3.91 -5.98 -6.72
CA ALA A 138 2.92 -6.70 -5.94
C ALA A 138 1.66 -5.88 -5.64
N GLN A 139 1.76 -4.54 -5.67
CA GLN A 139 0.66 -3.61 -5.34
C GLN A 139 0.03 -3.85 -3.95
N SER A 140 0.77 -4.56 -3.08
CA SER A 140 0.33 -4.95 -1.74
C SER A 140 1.56 -5.28 -0.92
N ALA A 141 1.57 -4.99 0.38
CA ALA A 141 2.72 -5.34 1.19
C ALA A 141 2.84 -6.85 1.43
N GLY A 142 1.71 -7.56 1.53
CA GLY A 142 1.70 -9.02 1.72
C GLY A 142 2.22 -9.81 0.51
N GLY A 143 2.29 -9.19 -0.67
CA GLY A 143 2.91 -9.78 -1.86
C GLY A 143 4.40 -9.50 -2.00
N VAL A 144 5.01 -8.75 -1.08
CA VAL A 144 6.47 -8.56 -1.01
C VAL A 144 7.07 -9.76 -0.29
N GLU A 145 8.01 -10.44 -0.91
CA GLU A 145 8.67 -11.60 -0.35
C GLU A 145 9.76 -11.18 0.66
N VAL A 146 9.99 -12.06 1.62
CA VAL A 146 11.06 -11.87 2.61
C VAL A 146 12.40 -12.22 1.98
N VAL A 147 13.37 -11.31 2.09
CA VAL A 147 14.73 -11.54 1.58
C VAL A 147 15.52 -12.33 2.63
N THR A 148 16.04 -13.48 2.22
CA THR A 148 16.88 -14.32 3.09
C THR A 148 18.11 -13.53 3.56
N GLY A 149 18.40 -13.59 4.87
CA GLY A 149 19.47 -12.80 5.50
C GLY A 149 19.07 -11.37 5.88
N ALA A 150 17.90 -10.90 5.44
CA ALA A 150 17.35 -9.57 5.78
C ALA A 150 15.91 -9.65 6.31
N THR A 151 15.52 -10.77 6.94
CA THR A 151 14.14 -11.04 7.39
C THR A 151 13.49 -9.89 8.17
N HIS A 152 14.15 -9.40 9.22
CA HIS A 152 13.61 -8.30 10.03
C HIS A 152 13.44 -7.00 9.22
N SER A 153 14.31 -6.75 8.24
CA SER A 153 14.20 -5.59 7.35
C SER A 153 13.04 -5.74 6.37
N SER A 154 12.80 -6.95 5.85
CA SER A 154 11.65 -7.25 5.01
C SER A 154 10.32 -7.13 5.78
N GLU A 155 10.25 -7.65 7.01
CA GLU A 155 9.04 -7.54 7.84
C GLU A 155 8.73 -6.09 8.22
N SER A 156 9.76 -5.30 8.54
CA SER A 156 9.60 -3.86 8.79
C SER A 156 9.10 -3.13 7.55
N PHE A 157 9.69 -3.43 6.38
CA PHE A 157 9.24 -2.91 5.10
C PHE A 157 7.76 -3.23 4.85
N GLN A 158 7.35 -4.49 5.02
CA GLN A 158 5.96 -4.92 4.82
C GLN A 158 5.00 -4.18 5.76
N ASN A 159 5.36 -4.04 7.04
CA ASN A 159 4.55 -3.29 8.00
C ASN A 159 4.38 -1.82 7.56
N TYR A 160 5.47 -1.14 7.23
CA TYR A 160 5.45 0.26 6.81
C TYR A 160 4.70 0.46 5.49
N ALA A 161 4.88 -0.45 4.53
CA ALA A 161 4.12 -0.47 3.29
C ALA A 161 2.61 -0.60 3.53
N GLN A 162 2.17 -1.44 4.48
CA GLN A 162 0.75 -1.53 4.83
C GLN A 162 0.21 -0.23 5.45
N GLN A 163 1.01 0.48 6.24
CA GLN A 163 0.59 1.76 6.81
C GLN A 163 0.43 2.83 5.73
N LEU A 164 1.38 2.88 4.78
CA LEU A 164 1.28 3.77 3.61
C LEU A 164 0.07 3.42 2.72
N ILE A 165 -0.20 2.14 2.48
CA ILE A 165 -1.40 1.70 1.75
C ILE A 165 -2.68 2.14 2.45
N GLN A 166 -2.76 1.98 3.78
CA GLN A 166 -3.92 2.42 4.54
C GLN A 166 -4.08 3.94 4.50
N ALA A 167 -2.99 4.71 4.59
CA ALA A 167 -3.02 6.15 4.41
C ALA A 167 -3.52 6.52 3.00
N ALA A 168 -3.09 5.79 1.97
CA ALA A 168 -3.55 6.00 0.60
C ALA A 168 -5.02 5.62 0.38
N GLN A 169 -5.53 4.59 1.03
CA GLN A 169 -6.96 4.21 0.96
C GLN A 169 -7.87 5.31 1.49
N VAL A 170 -7.36 6.16 2.38
CA VAL A 170 -8.11 7.28 2.97
C VAL A 170 -7.68 8.64 2.44
N GLY A 171 -6.65 8.70 1.60
CA GLY A 171 -6.07 9.96 1.10
C GLY A 171 -5.40 10.81 2.17
N ASN A 172 -4.91 10.22 3.27
CA ASN A 172 -4.16 10.96 4.29
C ASN A 172 -2.69 11.06 3.86
N THR A 173 -2.24 12.27 3.50
CA THR A 173 -0.87 12.54 3.06
C THR A 173 0.05 13.05 4.17
N ASP A 174 -0.44 13.13 5.41
CA ASP A 174 0.41 13.48 6.56
C ASP A 174 1.51 12.43 6.73
N THR A 175 2.71 12.86 7.09
CA THR A 175 3.82 11.93 7.37
C THR A 175 3.48 11.07 8.58
N ILE A 176 3.53 9.76 8.39
CA ILE A 176 3.38 8.80 9.48
C ILE A 176 4.70 8.73 10.23
N GLU A 177 4.71 9.11 11.50
CA GLU A 177 5.88 8.98 12.35
C GLU A 177 5.81 7.71 13.20
N ILE A 178 6.82 6.85 13.11
CA ILE A 178 6.94 5.61 13.88
C ILE A 178 7.91 5.83 15.04
N ASP A 179 7.39 5.78 16.27
CA ASP A 179 8.23 5.70 17.46
C ASP A 179 8.71 4.27 17.68
N ASN A 180 9.74 3.88 16.91
CA ASN A 180 10.38 2.56 16.91
C ASN A 180 11.21 2.27 18.18
N GLY A 181 11.27 3.20 19.14
CA GLY A 181 11.92 3.04 20.43
C GLY A 181 10.94 3.02 21.61
N ALA A 182 9.65 3.26 21.37
CA ALA A 182 8.65 3.24 22.42
C ALA A 182 8.39 1.83 22.94
N ASP A 183 8.23 1.71 24.26
CA ASP A 183 7.76 0.48 24.87
C ASP A 183 6.38 0.11 24.31
N LEU A 184 6.22 -1.16 23.94
CA LEU A 184 4.92 -1.70 23.58
C LEU A 184 3.99 -1.57 24.78
N LYS A 185 2.86 -0.90 24.59
CA LYS A 185 1.87 -0.76 25.65
C LYS A 185 1.00 -2.02 25.68
N ASP A 186 0.91 -2.65 26.84
CA ASP A 186 -0.11 -3.66 27.07
C ASP A 186 -1.50 -3.03 26.96
N GLY A 187 -2.41 -3.74 26.31
CA GLY A 187 -3.79 -3.26 26.18
C GLY A 187 -4.59 -3.98 25.10
N THR A 188 -5.89 -3.73 25.12
CA THR A 188 -6.80 -4.20 24.07
C THR A 188 -6.80 -3.19 22.92
N TYR A 189 -6.14 -3.55 21.83
CA TYR A 189 -6.19 -2.78 20.59
C TYR A 189 -7.46 -3.15 19.81
N LYS A 190 -8.37 -2.18 19.63
CA LYS A 190 -9.62 -2.40 18.89
C LYS A 190 -9.45 -1.95 17.44
N ILE A 191 -9.47 -2.91 16.52
CA ILE A 191 -9.60 -2.62 15.09
C ILE A 191 -11.07 -2.27 14.82
N ARG A 192 -11.38 -1.00 14.52
CA ARG A 192 -12.75 -0.60 14.14
C ARG A 192 -12.95 -0.78 12.64
N ARG A 193 -13.66 -1.84 12.25
CA ARG A 193 -14.26 -1.93 10.91
C ARG A 193 -15.54 -1.09 10.91
N LYS A 194 -15.54 0.04 10.20
CA LYS A 194 -16.76 0.88 10.07
C LYS A 194 -17.54 0.40 8.86
N GLU A 195 -18.71 -0.21 9.09
CA GLU A 195 -19.60 -0.67 7.99
C GLU A 195 -20.00 0.52 7.10
N LEU A 196 -19.95 0.30 5.78
CA LEU A 196 -20.43 1.21 4.76
C LEU A 196 -21.95 1.08 4.71
N LEU A 197 -22.68 2.13 5.11
CA LEU A 197 -24.08 2.35 4.70
C LEU A 197 -24.08 3.07 3.35
#